data_AF-A0A9Q3DRM2-F1
#
_entry.id   AF-A0A9Q3DRM2-F1
#
_cell.length_a   1.000
_cell.length_b   1.000
_cell.length_c   1.000
_cell.angle_alpha   90.00
_cell.angle_beta   90.00
_cell.angle_gamma   90.00
#
_symmetry.space_group_name_H-M   'P 1'
#
loop_
_entity.id
_entity.type
_entity.pdbx_description
1 polymer ?
#
loop_
_entity_poly.entity_id
_entity_poly.type
_entity_poly.pdbx_seq_one_letter_code
_entity_poly.pdbx_strand_id
1 'polypeptide(L)'
;MAYIHGTATKMTGCIDNDQNPLIIDSEAHYSIVARNHLGSHFPNWENQLLPTKAKKFKSASGKMTSIGKIIKEIMIPHRKGKIRLKPGFVVLNDAHIQGLQLVPIRKGNLHLIYTKNLPKILLKKY
;
A
#
# COMPACT_ATOMS: atom_id res chain seq x y z
N MET A 1 16.53 8.59 -8.83
CA MET A 1 16.00 7.26 -8.44
C MET A 1 15.48 7.34 -7.02
N ALA A 2 14.19 7.12 -6.76
CA ALA A 2 13.61 7.23 -5.42
C ALA A 2 13.78 5.89 -4.71
N TYR A 3 14.60 5.88 -3.68
CA TYR A 3 14.72 4.75 -2.78
C TYR A 3 13.89 5.05 -1.54
N ILE A 4 13.03 4.10 -1.16
CA ILE A 4 12.39 4.12 0.16
C ILE A 4 13.50 3.80 1.17
N HIS A 5 13.98 4.83 1.89
CA HIS A 5 14.93 4.68 2.98
C HIS A 5 14.16 4.38 4.27
N GLY A 6 14.28 3.15 4.77
CA GLY A 6 13.65 2.67 6.01
C GLY A 6 13.53 1.15 6.01
N THR A 7 13.29 0.54 7.18
CA THR A 7 12.98 -0.90 7.35
C THR A 7 11.59 -1.25 6.81
N ALA A 8 11.34 -0.94 5.55
CA ALA A 8 10.10 -1.28 4.87
C ALA A 8 9.97 -2.81 4.85
N THR A 9 8.88 -3.31 5.43
CA THR A 9 8.70 -4.76 5.54
C THR A 9 8.00 -5.26 4.28
N LYS A 10 8.66 -6.17 3.57
CA LYS A 10 8.12 -6.80 2.36
C LYS A 10 7.39 -8.08 2.74
N MET A 11 6.21 -8.26 2.17
CA MET A 11 5.45 -9.50 2.28
C MET A 11 4.62 -9.74 1.02
N THR A 12 3.91 -10.85 0.97
CA THR A 12 2.96 -11.12 -0.11
C THR A 12 1.55 -11.05 0.44
N GLY A 13 0.67 -10.41 -0.32
CA GLY A 13 -0.77 -10.46 -0.08
C GLY A 13 -1.51 -10.88 -1.33
N CYS A 14 -2.69 -11.43 -1.14
CA CYS A 14 -3.58 -11.83 -2.22
C CYS A 14 -4.58 -10.71 -2.51
N ILE A 15 -4.66 -10.29 -3.77
CA ILE A 15 -5.59 -9.27 -4.27
C ILE A 15 -6.21 -9.84 -5.54
N ASP A 16 -7.55 -9.85 -5.63
CA ASP A 16 -8.28 -10.40 -6.78
C ASP A 16 -7.80 -11.82 -7.19
N ASN A 17 -7.47 -12.65 -6.19
CA ASN A 17 -6.87 -13.99 -6.31
C ASN A 17 -5.42 -14.06 -6.84
N ASP A 18 -4.77 -12.93 -7.08
CA ASP A 18 -3.36 -12.85 -7.49
C ASP A 18 -2.43 -12.49 -6.32
N GLN A 19 -1.26 -13.12 -6.28
CA GLN A 19 -0.25 -12.89 -5.26
C GLN A 19 0.59 -11.66 -5.62
N ASN A 20 0.44 -10.61 -4.82
CA ASN A 20 1.07 -9.33 -5.06
C ASN A 20 2.10 -9.00 -3.98
N PRO A 21 3.29 -8.47 -4.36
CA PRO A 21 4.21 -7.91 -3.40
C PRO A 21 3.56 -6.74 -2.66
N LEU A 22 3.69 -6.74 -1.34
CA LEU A 22 3.25 -5.67 -0.44
C LEU A 22 4.45 -5.10 0.28
N ILE A 23 4.51 -3.78 0.33
CA ILE A 23 5.53 -3.03 1.06
C ILE A 23 4.81 -2.31 2.18
N ILE A 24 5.09 -2.69 3.43
CA ILE A 24 4.60 -1.98 4.59
C ILE A 24 5.57 -0.86 4.92
N ASP A 25 5.11 0.38 4.75
CA ASP A 25 5.91 1.58 4.97
C ASP A 25 5.23 2.48 6.01
N SER A 26 5.73 2.44 7.25
CA SER A 26 5.20 3.23 8.38
C SER A 26 5.52 4.72 8.31
N GLU A 27 6.54 5.09 7.52
CA GLU A 27 7.04 6.46 7.43
C GLU A 27 6.41 7.23 6.27
N ALA A 28 5.77 6.52 5.34
CA ALA A 28 4.96 7.14 4.31
C ALA A 28 3.61 7.64 4.84
N HIS A 29 3.12 8.72 4.23
CA HIS A 29 1.84 9.34 4.59
C HIS A 29 0.64 8.77 3.82
N TYR A 30 0.89 8.13 2.67
CA TYR A 30 -0.15 7.61 1.79
C TYR A 30 0.23 6.23 1.29
N SER A 31 -0.76 5.31 1.27
CA SER A 31 -0.65 4.08 0.51
C SER A 31 -0.68 4.39 -0.98
N ILE A 32 0.26 3.84 -1.74
CA ILE A 32 0.43 4.14 -3.16
C ILE A 32 0.63 2.88 -3.98
N VAL A 33 0.31 2.97 -5.27
CA VAL A 33 0.58 1.92 -6.25
C VAL A 33 0.97 2.56 -7.59
N ALA A 34 1.91 1.93 -8.28
CA ALA A 34 2.34 2.39 -9.60
C ALA A 34 1.29 2.02 -10.67
N ARG A 35 1.03 2.94 -11.60
CA ARG A 35 0.16 2.69 -12.77
C ARG A 35 0.58 1.42 -13.53
N ASN A 36 1.88 1.25 -13.75
CA ASN A 36 2.41 0.10 -14.48
C ASN A 36 2.16 -1.23 -13.74
N HIS A 37 2.26 -1.23 -12.40
CA HIS A 37 1.92 -2.41 -11.59
C HIS A 37 0.44 -2.77 -11.76
N LEU A 38 -0.45 -1.77 -11.77
CA LEU A 38 -1.87 -2.02 -12.00
C LEU A 38 -2.17 -2.55 -13.39
N GLY A 39 -1.54 -1.97 -14.42
CA GLY A 39 -1.69 -2.42 -15.81
C GLY A 39 -1.29 -3.89 -16.01
N SER A 40 -0.26 -4.34 -15.30
CA SER A 40 0.23 -5.73 -15.42
C SER A 40 -0.60 -6.75 -14.63
N HIS A 41 -1.21 -6.36 -13.50
CA HIS A 41 -1.82 -7.31 -12.56
C HIS A 41 -3.35 -7.21 -12.46
N PHE A 42 -3.95 -6.07 -12.83
CA PHE A 42 -5.37 -5.83 -12.63
C PHE A 42 -6.00 -5.26 -13.92
N PRO A 43 -6.44 -6.13 -14.85
CA PRO A 43 -7.15 -5.69 -16.04
C PRO A 43 -8.32 -4.78 -15.68
N ASN A 44 -8.54 -3.71 -16.45
CA ASN A 44 -9.63 -2.76 -16.26
C ASN A 44 -9.62 -2.00 -14.92
N TRP A 45 -8.47 -1.89 -14.24
CA TRP A 45 -8.35 -1.09 -13.01
C TRP A 45 -8.78 0.38 -13.20
N GLU A 46 -8.64 0.91 -14.42
CA GLU A 46 -9.04 2.27 -14.78
C GLU A 46 -10.55 2.51 -14.55
N ASN A 47 -11.39 1.49 -14.72
CA ASN A 47 -12.83 1.57 -14.45
C ASN A 47 -13.15 1.71 -12.95
N GLN A 48 -12.20 1.37 -12.09
CA GLN A 48 -12.30 1.46 -10.63
C GLN A 48 -11.63 2.74 -10.09
N LEU A 49 -11.12 3.59 -10.99
CA LEU A 49 -10.40 4.80 -10.63
C LEU A 49 -11.38 5.85 -10.10
N LEU A 50 -11.24 6.16 -8.81
CA LEU A 50 -11.99 7.24 -8.18
C LEU A 50 -11.20 8.55 -8.27
N PRO A 51 -11.87 9.70 -8.43
CA PRO A 51 -11.21 10.98 -8.42
C PRO A 51 -10.51 11.22 -7.09
N THR A 52 -9.34 11.84 -7.15
CA THR A 52 -8.59 12.31 -6.00
C THR A 52 -8.32 13.80 -6.16
N LYS A 53 -8.29 14.56 -5.06
CA LYS A 53 -7.78 15.93 -5.13
C LYS A 53 -6.35 15.84 -5.60
N ALA A 54 -6.00 16.57 -6.67
CA ALA A 54 -4.67 16.56 -7.23
C ALA A 54 -3.66 16.90 -6.12
N LYS A 55 -2.90 15.90 -5.68
CA LYS A 55 -1.88 16.05 -4.64
C LYS A 55 -0.54 15.89 -5.33
N LYS A 56 0.34 16.88 -5.16
CA LYS A 56 1.74 16.76 -5.58
C LYS A 56 2.43 15.86 -4.55
N PHE A 57 2.80 14.66 -4.96
CA PHE A 57 3.58 13.76 -4.13
C PHE A 57 5.06 14.09 -4.31
N LYS A 58 5.82 14.10 -3.20
CA LYS A 58 7.27 14.20 -3.23
C LYS A 58 7.83 12.85 -2.78
N SER A 59 8.67 12.28 -3.63
CA SER A 59 9.53 11.15 -3.27
C SER A 59 10.95 11.66 -3.06
N ALA A 60 11.84 10.77 -2.59
CA ALA A 60 13.27 11.06 -2.50
C ALA A 60 13.91 11.46 -3.84
N SER A 61 13.29 11.14 -4.99
CA SER A 61 13.82 11.48 -6.32
C SER A 61 12.99 12.49 -7.10
N GLY A 62 12.13 13.23 -6.44
CA GLY A 62 11.38 14.32 -7.07
C GLY A 62 9.88 14.16 -6.99
N LYS A 63 9.20 14.94 -7.83
CA LYS A 63 7.74 15.08 -7.83
C LYS A 63 7.11 13.92 -8.58
N MET A 64 5.97 13.45 -8.08
CA MET A 64 5.19 12.38 -8.70
C MET A 64 3.76 12.85 -8.93
N THR A 65 3.18 12.42 -10.05
CA THR A 65 1.83 12.77 -10.46
C THR A 65 0.85 11.69 -10.04
N SER A 66 -0.19 12.07 -9.29
CA SER A 66 -1.31 11.18 -8.99
C SER A 66 -2.41 11.29 -10.04
N ILE A 67 -2.97 10.17 -10.45
CA ILE A 67 -4.06 10.12 -11.44
C ILE A 67 -5.43 9.79 -10.83
N GLY A 68 -5.44 9.24 -9.63
CA GLY A 68 -6.68 8.91 -8.91
C GLY A 68 -6.39 8.08 -7.68
N LYS A 69 -7.45 7.49 -7.14
CA LYS A 69 -7.35 6.47 -6.08
C LYS A 69 -8.13 5.23 -6.47
N ILE A 70 -7.65 4.06 -6.06
CA ILE A 70 -8.38 2.80 -6.15
C ILE A 70 -8.52 2.20 -4.76
N ILE A 71 -9.52 1.35 -4.56
CA ILE A 71 -9.68 0.59 -3.32
C ILE A 71 -9.58 -0.88 -3.70
N LYS A 72 -8.66 -1.61 -3.07
CA LYS A 72 -8.47 -3.05 -3.29
C LYS A 72 -8.59 -3.80 -1.99
N GLU A 73 -9.28 -4.94 -2.03
CA GLU A 73 -9.26 -5.87 -0.90
C GLU A 73 -7.95 -6.65 -0.93
N ILE A 74 -7.26 -6.67 0.19
CA ILE A 74 -6.00 -7.36 0.38
C ILE A 74 -6.19 -8.41 1.44
N MET A 75 -5.88 -9.65 1.09
CA MET A 75 -5.89 -10.79 2.01
C MET A 75 -4.46 -11.19 2.35
N ILE A 76 -4.11 -11.06 3.62
CA ILE A 76 -2.77 -11.35 4.13
C ILE A 76 -2.83 -12.63 4.97
N PRO A 77 -2.00 -13.66 4.67
CA PRO A 77 -1.94 -14.86 5.48
C PRO A 77 -1.38 -14.55 6.88
N HIS A 78 -2.01 -15.11 7.92
CA HIS A 78 -1.62 -14.96 9.32
C HIS A 78 -1.65 -16.32 10.02
N ARG A 79 -0.78 -16.56 11.02
CA ARG A 79 -0.73 -17.89 11.67
C ARG A 79 -2.04 -18.30 12.36
N LYS A 80 -2.95 -17.36 12.61
CA LYS A 80 -4.31 -17.60 13.17
C LYS A 80 -5.45 -17.46 12.14
N GLY A 81 -5.15 -17.46 10.84
CA GLY A 81 -6.15 -17.32 9.77
C GLY A 81 -5.73 -16.33 8.68
N LYS A 82 -6.64 -15.48 8.23
CA LYS A 82 -6.36 -14.48 7.19
C LYS A 82 -6.81 -13.11 7.66
N ILE A 83 -6.00 -12.09 7.41
CA ILE A 83 -6.36 -10.68 7.67
C ILE A 83 -6.86 -10.11 6.34
N ARG A 84 -8.03 -9.47 6.36
CA ARG A 84 -8.59 -8.75 5.20
C ARG A 84 -8.54 -7.26 5.46
N LEU A 85 -7.98 -6.51 4.51
CA LEU A 85 -7.89 -5.05 4.54
C LEU A 85 -8.51 -4.49 3.26
N LYS A 86 -9.20 -3.35 3.32
CA LYS A 86 -9.67 -2.60 2.14
C LYS A 86 -9.05 -1.20 2.08
N PRO A 87 -7.72 -1.08 1.92
CA PRO A 87 -7.06 0.21 1.82
C PRO A 87 -7.39 0.93 0.50
N GLY A 88 -7.40 2.25 0.57
CA GLY A 88 -7.34 3.11 -0.61
C GLY A 88 -5.88 3.36 -1.00
N PHE A 89 -5.55 3.15 -2.27
CA PHE A 89 -4.25 3.45 -2.85
C PHE A 89 -4.35 4.66 -3.76
N VAL A 90 -3.43 5.60 -3.61
CA VAL A 90 -3.22 6.62 -4.63
C VAL A 90 -2.47 5.99 -5.79
N VAL A 91 -3.01 6.13 -6.99
CA VAL A 91 -2.36 5.66 -8.20
C VAL A 91 -1.41 6.75 -8.69
N LEU A 92 -0.13 6.40 -8.81
CA LEU A 92 0.91 7.29 -9.30
C LEU A 92 1.31 6.92 -10.72
N ASN A 93 1.33 7.91 -11.62
CA ASN A 93 1.67 7.70 -13.03
C ASN A 93 3.14 7.36 -13.23
N ASP A 94 4.01 8.08 -12.51
CA ASP A 94 5.47 8.08 -12.74
C ASP A 94 6.22 7.30 -11.65
N ALA A 95 5.56 6.36 -10.99
CA ALA A 95 6.13 5.56 -9.91
C ALA A 95 6.82 4.29 -10.43
N HIS A 96 7.99 4.00 -9.88
CA HIS A 96 8.71 2.75 -10.09
C HIS A 96 8.72 1.94 -8.78
N ILE A 97 7.58 1.31 -8.48
CA ILE A 97 7.41 0.42 -7.33
C ILE A 97 6.89 -0.92 -7.86
N GLN A 98 7.53 -2.01 -7.44
CA GLN A 98 7.10 -3.36 -7.73
C GLN A 98 6.22 -3.84 -6.57
N GLY A 99 4.89 -3.77 -6.74
CA GLY A 99 3.92 -4.09 -5.71
C GLY A 99 3.10 -2.91 -5.21
N LEU A 100 2.38 -3.14 -4.12
CA LEU A 100 1.54 -2.13 -3.46
C LEU A 100 2.22 -1.66 -2.18
N GLN A 101 2.42 -0.35 -2.04
CA GLN A 101 2.91 0.25 -0.82
C GLN A 101 1.74 0.60 0.08
N LEU A 102 1.71 -0.03 1.24
CA LEU A 102 0.64 0.08 2.22
C LEU A 102 1.14 0.86 3.43
N VAL A 103 0.47 1.97 3.72
CA VAL A 103 0.72 2.76 4.92
C VAL A 103 -0.16 2.28 6.07
N PRO A 104 0.45 1.95 7.22
CA PRO A 104 -0.26 1.70 8.46
C PRO A 104 -1.24 2.81 8.84
N ILE A 105 -2.51 2.48 9.12
CA ILE A 105 -3.45 3.47 9.66
C ILE A 105 -3.02 3.83 11.08
N ARG A 106 -2.64 5.09 11.31
CA ARG A 106 -2.38 5.62 12.65
C ARG A 106 -3.69 6.10 13.27
N LYS A 107 -4.17 5.45 14.34
CA LYS A 107 -5.33 5.93 15.12
C LYS A 107 -4.90 6.10 16.58
N GLY A 108 -4.47 7.30 16.96
CA GLY A 108 -3.79 7.57 18.24
C GLY A 108 -2.37 6.99 18.28
N ASN A 109 -1.93 6.47 19.44
CA ASN A 109 -0.65 5.74 19.62
C ASN A 109 -0.63 4.35 18.95
N LEU A 110 -1.59 4.08 18.06
CA LEU A 110 -1.84 2.77 17.49
C LEU A 110 -1.43 2.78 16.02
N HIS A 111 -0.32 2.12 15.69
CA HIS A 111 0.13 1.91 14.32
C HIS A 111 -0.50 0.61 13.80
N LEU A 112 -1.57 0.69 13.00
CA LEU A 112 -2.15 -0.47 12.34
C LEU A 112 -1.47 -0.72 11.00
N ILE A 113 -0.41 -1.53 10.97
CA ILE A 113 -0.14 -2.61 10.00
C ILE A 113 1.16 -3.29 10.45
N TYR A 114 1.05 -4.59 10.77
CA TYR A 114 2.11 -5.42 11.36
C TYR A 114 2.83 -6.24 10.30
N THR A 115 4.15 -6.37 10.42
CA THR A 115 4.79 -7.68 10.19
C THR A 115 6.10 -7.79 10.95
N LYS A 116 6.26 -8.85 11.74
CA LYS A 116 7.53 -9.38 12.30
C LYS A 116 7.19 -10.69 13.02
N ASN A 117 7.07 -11.82 12.31
CA ASN A 117 6.94 -13.13 12.98
C ASN A 117 5.92 -13.22 14.17
N LEU A 118 4.62 -12.92 13.96
CA LEU A 118 3.47 -13.00 14.92
C LEU A 118 3.22 -11.80 15.86
N PRO A 119 2.15 -11.77 16.68
CA PRO A 119 0.71 -11.92 16.39
C PRO A 119 -0.11 -10.67 16.81
N LYS A 120 -1.30 -10.53 16.20
CA LYS A 120 -2.42 -9.61 16.54
C LYS A 120 -2.17 -8.10 16.48
N ILE A 121 -2.81 -7.50 15.47
CA ILE A 121 -3.74 -6.35 15.57
C ILE A 121 -3.92 -5.82 17.02
N LEU A 122 -3.66 -4.51 17.18
CA LEU A 122 -3.69 -3.63 18.38
C LEU A 122 -2.47 -3.74 19.32
N LEU A 123 -1.59 -2.73 19.27
CA LEU A 123 -0.63 -2.38 20.34
C LEU A 123 -1.05 -1.05 20.97
N LYS A 124 -1.41 -1.09 22.26
CA LYS A 124 -1.66 0.07 23.14
C LYS A 124 -0.37 0.34 23.94
N LYS A 125 0.09 1.59 24.04
CA LYS A 125 1.23 1.98 24.88
C LYS A 125 0.71 2.52 26.22
N TYR A 126 1.28 2.05 27.33
CA TYR A 126 1.23 2.73 28.62
C TYR A 126 2.27 3.85 28.63
#